data_AF-A0A6A7BRZ2-F1
#
_entry.id   AF-A0A6A7BRZ2-F1
#
_cell.length_a   1.000
_cell.length_b   1.000
_cell.length_c   1.000
_cell.angle_alpha   90.00
_cell.angle_beta   90.00
_cell.angle_gamma   90.00
#
_symmetry.space_group_name_H-M   'P 1'
#
loop_
_entity.id
_entity.type
_entity.pdbx_description
1 polymer ?
#
loop_
_entity_poly.entity_id
_entity_poly.type
_entity_poly.pdbx_seq_one_letter_code
_entity_poly.pdbx_strand_id
1 'polypeptide(L)' 'MSTFGSPGGRQSFSRPVPPERGSFPLDHEGECKHMMKEYLRCLKQKRGVQDEECRHLAKNYLSCRMEKCVKRKLY' A
#
# COMPACT_ATOMS: atom_id res chain seq x y z
N MET A 1 -12.99 -18.28 13.56
CA MET A 1 -13.23 -16.89 14.02
C MET A 1 -11.91 -16.16 13.97
N SER A 2 -11.75 -15.23 13.04
CA SER A 2 -10.48 -14.53 12.78
C SER A 2 -10.22 -13.49 13.85
N THR A 3 -9.37 -13.81 14.82
CA THR A 3 -8.84 -12.83 15.79
C THR A 3 -7.47 -12.35 15.30
N PHE A 4 -7.48 -11.40 14.37
CA PHE A 4 -6.32 -10.61 13.99
C PHE A 4 -6.60 -9.16 14.38
N GLY A 5 -6.50 -8.88 15.67
CA GLY A 5 -6.73 -7.56 16.24
C GLY A 5 -6.22 -7.46 17.67
N SER A 6 -5.04 -6.86 17.82
CA SER A 6 -4.49 -6.19 19.03
C SER A 6 -3.68 -7.03 20.04
N PRO A 7 -2.84 -6.39 20.90
CA PRO A 7 -1.71 -5.50 20.57
C PRO A 7 -0.47 -5.80 21.47
N GLY A 8 0.77 -5.79 20.98
CA GLY A 8 1.90 -5.93 21.94
C GLY A 8 3.31 -6.21 21.45
N GLY A 9 3.63 -6.01 20.17
CA GLY A 9 4.99 -6.25 19.67
C GLY A 9 5.68 -4.95 19.33
N ARG A 10 6.50 -4.42 20.24
CA ARG A 10 7.53 -3.41 19.94
C ARG A 10 8.20 -3.78 18.62
N GLN A 11 8.01 -2.97 17.57
CA GLN A 11 8.66 -3.22 16.28
C GLN A 11 10.17 -3.10 16.51
N SER A 12 10.84 -4.24 16.68
CA SER A 12 12.29 -4.28 16.68
C SER A 12 12.74 -3.68 15.35
N PHE A 13 13.58 -2.64 15.40
CA PHE A 13 14.25 -2.06 14.24
C PHE A 13 15.33 -3.02 13.70
N SER A 14 15.05 -4.32 13.62
CA SER A 14 15.83 -5.25 12.83
C SER A 14 15.55 -4.95 11.36
N ARG A 15 16.59 -4.91 10.52
CA ARG A 15 16.38 -5.02 9.07
C ARG A 15 15.64 -6.34 8.85
N PRO A 16 14.38 -6.33 8.42
CA PRO A 16 13.66 -7.57 8.18
C PRO A 16 14.40 -8.32 7.07
N VAL A 17 14.70 -9.60 7.30
CA VAL A 17 15.21 -10.48 6.26
C VAL A 17 14.03 -10.74 5.31
N PRO A 18 14.16 -10.54 3.99
CA PRO A 18 13.09 -10.89 3.07
C PRO A 18 12.74 -12.39 3.24
N PRO A 19 11.44 -12.82 3.28
CA PRO A 19 10.21 -12.10 2.95
C PRO A 19 9.29 -11.91 4.16
N GLU A 20 9.81 -11.56 5.35
CA GLU A 20 9.01 -11.47 6.58
C GLU A 20 7.83 -10.47 6.53
N ARG A 21 7.80 -9.55 5.56
CA ARG A 21 6.70 -8.58 5.36
C ARG A 21 5.94 -8.75 4.04
N GLY A 22 6.16 -9.86 3.34
CA GLY A 22 5.62 -10.09 2.00
C GLY A 22 6.30 -9.21 0.94
N SER A 23 6.58 -9.79 -0.22
CA SER A 23 7.14 -9.08 -1.37
C SER A 23 6.05 -8.27 -2.09
N PHE A 24 5.41 -7.32 -1.38
CA PHE A 24 4.40 -6.47 -2.00
C PHE A 24 5.05 -5.84 -3.25
N PRO A 25 4.48 -6.03 -4.45
CA PRO A 25 5.16 -5.70 -5.70
C PRO A 25 5.65 -4.25 -5.66
N LEU A 26 6.96 -4.09 -5.54
CA LEU A 26 7.57 -2.78 -5.45
C LEU A 26 7.38 -2.12 -6.81
N ASP A 27 6.74 -0.97 -6.81
CA ASP A 27 6.56 -0.15 -8.01
C ASP A 27 7.91 0.52 -8.32
N HIS A 28 8.82 -0.26 -8.92
CA HIS A 28 10.21 0.12 -9.16
C HIS A 28 10.33 1.27 -10.17
N GLU A 29 9.51 1.25 -11.21
CA GLU A 29 9.49 2.26 -12.27
C GLU A 29 8.69 3.51 -11.87
N GLY A 30 7.86 3.42 -10.83
CA GLY A 30 7.09 4.54 -10.31
C GLY A 30 5.88 4.90 -11.17
N GLU A 31 5.32 3.94 -11.90
CA GLU A 31 4.20 4.16 -12.81
C GLU A 31 2.93 4.57 -12.03
N CYS A 32 2.70 4.00 -10.85
CA CYS A 32 1.55 4.34 -10.00
C CYS A 32 1.82 5.49 -9.01
N LYS A 33 2.96 6.21 -9.12
CA LYS A 33 3.30 7.32 -8.21
C LYS A 33 2.32 8.49 -8.28
N HIS A 34 1.67 8.72 -9.42
CA HIS A 34 0.71 9.79 -9.59
C HIS A 34 -0.53 9.58 -8.67
N MET A 35 -1.14 8.39 -8.74
CA MET A 35 -2.25 7.99 -7.85
C MET A 35 -1.84 8.02 -6.38
N MET A 36 -0.61 7.61 -6.06
CA MET A 36 -0.08 7.66 -4.69
C MET A 36 -0.06 9.10 -4.15
N LYS A 37 0.40 10.07 -4.94
CA LYS A 37 0.45 11.48 -4.55
C LYS A 37 -0.95 12.05 -4.33
N GLU A 38 -1.92 11.66 -5.15
CA GLU A 38 -3.32 12.08 -5.01
C GLU A 38 -3.95 11.50 -3.73
N TYR A 39 -3.75 10.21 -3.48
CA TYR A 39 -4.20 9.57 -2.24
C TYR A 39 -3.59 10.23 -1.00
N LEU A 40 -2.28 10.47 -0.98
CA LEU A 40 -1.62 11.14 0.15
C LEU A 40 -2.08 12.58 0.33
N ARG A 41 -2.36 13.29 -0.77
CA ARG A 41 -2.95 14.63 -0.72
C ARG A 41 -4.35 14.60 -0.10
N CYS A 42 -5.19 13.64 -0.50
CA CYS A 42 -6.52 13.45 0.06
C CYS A 42 -6.46 13.19 1.57
N LEU A 43 -5.60 12.26 2.02
CA LEU A 43 -5.39 12.01 3.45
C LEU A 43 -4.94 13.25 4.20
N LYS A 44 -4.01 14.04 3.63
CA LYS A 44 -3.52 15.27 4.25
C LYS A 44 -4.64 16.31 4.39
N GLN A 45 -5.51 16.44 3.40
CA GLN A 45 -6.64 17.36 3.44
C GLN A 45 -7.70 16.94 4.47
N LYS A 46 -8.01 15.64 4.55
CA LYS A 46 -9.01 15.09 5.47
C LYS A 46 -8.44 14.79 6.87
N ARG A 47 -7.27 15.34 7.22
CA ARG A 47 -6.59 15.17 8.53
C ARG A 47 -6.38 13.70 8.93
N GLY A 48 -6.09 12.85 7.96
CA GLY A 48 -5.89 11.41 8.17
C GLY A 48 -7.18 10.60 8.29
N VAL A 49 -8.35 11.22 8.15
CA VAL A 49 -9.62 10.50 8.04
C VAL A 49 -9.72 9.89 6.64
N GLN A 50 -9.99 8.59 6.59
CA GLN A 50 -10.18 7.88 5.34
C GLN A 50 -11.62 8.08 4.87
N ASP A 51 -11.87 9.21 4.22
CA ASP A 51 -13.13 9.54 3.57
C ASP A 51 -13.34 8.67 2.31
N GLU A 52 -14.59 8.54 1.85
CA GLU A 52 -14.92 7.68 0.69
C GLU A 52 -14.14 8.11 -0.57
N GLU A 53 -13.93 9.42 -0.77
CA GLU A 53 -13.07 9.95 -1.84
C GLU A 53 -11.64 9.41 -1.74
N CYS A 54 -11.05 9.44 -0.54
CA CYS A 54 -9.70 8.93 -0.32
C CYS A 54 -9.64 7.40 -0.47
N ARG A 55 -10.75 6.71 -0.19
CA ARG A 55 -10.89 5.26 -0.36
C ARG A 55 -10.92 4.86 -1.83
N HIS A 56 -11.59 5.65 -2.68
CA HIS A 56 -11.53 5.48 -4.14
C HIS A 56 -10.12 5.71 -4.69
N LEU A 57 -9.42 6.76 -4.23
CA LEU A 57 -8.02 7.01 -4.61
C LEU A 57 -7.08 5.88 -4.15
N ALA A 58 -7.28 5.36 -2.94
CA ALA A 58 -6.53 4.21 -2.43
C ALA A 58 -6.75 2.96 -3.29
N LYS A 59 -8.01 2.68 -3.68
CA LYS A 59 -8.36 1.57 -4.56
C LYS A 59 -7.64 1.70 -5.90
N ASN A 60 -7.68 2.87 -6.52
CA ASN A 60 -7.02 3.10 -7.82
C ASN A 60 -5.49 2.90 -7.73
N TYR A 61 -4.87 3.42 -6.67
CA TYR A 61 -3.44 3.23 -6.42
C TYR A 61 -3.08 1.75 -6.25
N LEU A 62 -3.85 1.00 -5.46
CA LEU A 62 -3.61 -0.43 -5.22
C LEU A 62 -3.89 -1.28 -6.46
N SER A 63 -4.95 -0.98 -7.21
CA SER A 63 -5.25 -1.64 -8.49
C SER A 63 -4.11 -1.49 -9.49
N CYS A 64 -3.57 -0.27 -9.61
CA CYS A 64 -2.43 -0.03 -10.49
C CYS A 64 -1.22 -0.92 -10.11
N ARG A 65 -0.91 -1.06 -8.81
CA ARG A 65 0.20 -1.92 -8.36
C ARG A 65 -0.05 -3.41 -8.61
N MET A 66 -1.29 -3.86 -8.50
CA MET A 66 -1.68 -5.24 -8.81
C MET A 66 -1.58 -5.54 -10.30
N GLU A 67 -2.11 -4.67 -11.16
CA GLU A 67 -2.05 -4.83 -12.62
C GLU A 67 -0.62 -4.86 -13.16
N LYS A 68 0.25 -3.97 -12.66
CA LYS A 68 1.65 -3.93 -13.08
C LYS A 68 2.45 -5.14 -12.62
N CYS A 69 2.08 -5.75 -11.48
CA CYS A 69 2.64 -7.02 -11.03
C CYS A 69 2.22 -8.18 -11.94
N VAL A 70 0.94 -8.25 -12.33
CA VAL A 70 0.43 -9.29 -13.24
C VAL A 70 1.07 -9.17 -14.60
N LYS A 71 1.14 -7.95 -15.17
CA LYS A 71 1.81 -7.70 -16.44
C LYS A 71 3.28 -8.16 -16.37
N ARG A 72 4.01 -7.82 -15.30
CA ARG A 72 5.42 -8.24 -15.10
C ARG A 72 5.68 -9.74 -15.01
N LYS A 73 4.68 -10.57 -14.78
CA LYS A 73 4.83 -12.04 -14.78
C LYS A 73 4.60 -12.68 -16.15
N LEU A 74 4.18 -11.91 -17.16
CA LEU A 74 3.82 -12.42 -18.48
C LEU A 74 4.91 -12.19 -19.55
N TYR A 75 6.10 -11.73 -19.15
CA TYR A 75 7.26 -11.57 -20.02
C TYR A 75 8.53 -12.09 -19.36
#